data_AF-F6UFU6-F1
#
_entry.id   AF-F6UFU6-F1
#
_cell.length_a   1.000
_cell.length_b   1.000
_cell.length_c   1.000
_cell.angle_alpha   90.00
_cell.angle_beta   90.00
_cell.angle_gamma   90.00
#
_symmetry.space_group_name_H-M   'P 1'
#
loop_
_entity.id
_entity.type
_entity.pdbx_description
1 polymer ?
#
loop_
_entity_poly.entity_id
_entity_poly.type
_entity_poly.pdbx_seq_one_letter_code
_entity_poly.pdbx_strand_id
1 'polypeptide(L)'
;MAENGDSEKMTDLESQICQQIACYFGDFNFPRDKFLKEQIKIDDGWVPLEIMIKFNRLSKLTKDFDVIRSDLKKTKAEHMEVSEDKTKIRRSPSKPLPEVTDEYKNEVKNRSIYVKDIDLNIRRKGSFSEAWLCNAGNTNK
;
A
#
# COMPACT_ATOMS: atom_id res chain seq x y z
N MET A 1 8.01 16.45 38.42
CA MET A 1 7.99 16.92 37.02
C MET A 1 7.89 15.69 36.15
N ALA A 2 6.79 15.50 35.43
CA ALA A 2 6.54 14.31 34.62
C ALA A 2 7.34 14.39 33.31
N GLU A 3 8.18 13.40 33.03
CA GLU A 3 8.74 13.16 31.71
C GLU A 3 7.68 12.50 30.82
N ASN A 4 7.02 13.29 29.96
CA ASN A 4 6.23 12.75 28.87
C ASN A 4 7.18 12.34 27.74
N GLY A 5 7.70 11.12 27.84
CA GLY A 5 8.42 10.44 26.77
C GLY A 5 7.44 9.76 25.81
N ASP A 6 6.57 10.52 25.15
CA ASP A 6 5.79 10.03 24.00
C ASP A 6 6.69 9.94 22.76
N SER A 7 7.65 9.01 22.82
CA SER A 7 8.30 8.51 21.63
C SER A 7 7.26 7.75 20.81
N GLU A 8 6.75 8.41 19.77
CA GLU A 8 5.67 7.97 18.89
C GLU A 8 5.91 6.55 18.36
N LYS A 9 5.43 5.54 19.09
CA LYS A 9 5.22 4.22 18.53
C LYS A 9 4.03 4.37 17.59
N MET A 10 4.27 4.23 16.28
CA MET A 10 3.18 4.07 15.31
C MET A 10 2.24 3.00 15.87
N THR A 11 0.96 3.36 16.02
CA THR A 11 -0.02 2.37 16.44
C THR A 11 -0.15 1.33 15.33
N ASP A 12 -0.46 0.09 15.69
CA ASP A 12 -0.65 -0.99 14.72
C ASP A 12 -1.66 -0.63 13.62
N LEU A 13 -2.62 0.25 13.94
CA LEU A 13 -3.62 0.76 12.99
C LEU A 13 -3.01 1.70 11.95
N GLU A 14 -2.18 2.65 12.36
CA GLU A 14 -1.52 3.62 11.46
C GLU A 14 -0.61 2.89 10.46
N SER A 15 0.13 1.87 10.94
CA SER A 15 0.98 1.03 10.10
C SER A 15 0.15 0.24 9.08
N GLN A 16 -0.97 -0.37 9.51
CA GLN A 16 -1.88 -1.09 8.62
C GLN A 16 -2.49 -0.19 7.54
N ILE A 17 -2.87 1.04 7.90
CA ILE A 17 -3.41 2.03 6.95
C ILE A 17 -2.36 2.37 5.90
N CYS A 18 -1.15 2.72 6.32
CA CYS A 18 -0.06 3.04 5.40
C CYS A 18 0.27 1.85 4.48
N GLN A 19 0.37 0.64 5.05
CA GLN A 19 0.69 -0.57 4.32
C GLN A 19 -0.41 -0.94 3.30
N GLN A 20 -1.68 -0.70 3.65
CA GLN A 20 -2.79 -0.95 2.75
C GLN A 20 -2.77 0.03 1.56
N ILE A 21 -2.45 1.30 1.81
CA ILE A 21 -2.25 2.31 0.76
C ILE A 21 -1.03 1.93 -0.10
N ALA A 22 0.10 1.57 0.53
CA ALA A 22 1.31 1.02 -0.10
C ALA A 22 1.01 -0.14 -1.05
N CYS A 23 0.18 -1.07 -0.62
CA CYS A 23 -0.23 -2.21 -1.43
C CYS A 23 -1.01 -1.78 -2.69
N TYR A 24 -1.86 -0.76 -2.62
CA TYR A 24 -2.66 -0.32 -3.78
C TYR A 24 -1.80 0.29 -4.89
N PHE A 25 -0.82 1.11 -4.51
CA PHE A 25 0.12 1.74 -5.44
C PHE A 25 1.36 0.90 -5.71
N GLY A 26 1.48 -0.27 -5.07
CA GLY A 26 2.58 -1.20 -5.28
C GLY A 26 2.57 -1.82 -6.68
N ASP A 27 3.72 -2.38 -7.06
CA ASP A 27 3.99 -2.88 -8.41
C ASP A 27 3.13 -4.07 -8.83
N PHE A 28 2.55 -4.78 -7.87
CA PHE A 28 1.69 -5.93 -8.15
C PHE A 28 0.23 -5.53 -8.39
N ASN A 29 -0.30 -4.57 -7.61
CA ASN A 29 -1.70 -4.17 -7.71
C ASN A 29 -1.90 -3.16 -8.85
N PHE A 30 -1.06 -2.15 -8.92
CA PHE A 30 -1.27 -1.01 -9.82
C PHE A 30 -1.35 -1.37 -11.31
N PRO A 31 -0.54 -2.31 -11.86
CA PRO A 31 -0.70 -2.79 -13.24
C PRO A 31 -1.96 -3.62 -13.49
N ARG A 32 -2.60 -4.16 -12.46
CA ARG A 32 -3.81 -5.01 -12.59
C ARG A 32 -5.09 -4.25 -12.28
N ASP A 33 -5.01 -3.22 -11.44
CA ASP A 33 -6.14 -2.44 -10.97
C ASP A 33 -6.60 -1.45 -12.05
N LYS A 34 -7.73 -1.77 -12.68
CA LYS A 34 -8.34 -0.93 -13.73
C LYS A 34 -8.83 0.40 -13.18
N PHE A 35 -9.39 0.38 -11.97
CA PHE A 35 -9.99 1.56 -11.36
C PHE A 35 -8.91 2.60 -11.02
N LEU A 36 -7.83 2.18 -10.36
CA LEU A 36 -6.70 3.09 -10.10
C LEU A 36 -6.10 3.66 -11.39
N LYS A 37 -5.99 2.84 -12.44
CA LYS A 37 -5.49 3.29 -13.76
C LYS A 37 -6.39 4.31 -14.44
N GLU A 38 -7.70 4.26 -14.21
CA GLU A 38 -8.62 5.26 -14.72
C GLU A 38 -8.49 6.56 -13.92
N GLN A 39 -8.38 6.47 -12.60
CA GLN A 39 -8.28 7.65 -11.74
C GLN A 39 -7.02 8.47 -11.98
N ILE A 40 -5.86 7.82 -12.14
CA ILE A 40 -4.61 8.52 -12.45
C ILE A 40 -4.63 9.26 -13.79
N LYS A 41 -5.49 8.86 -14.75
CA LYS A 41 -5.59 9.51 -16.06
C LYS A 41 -6.43 10.78 -16.03
N ILE A 42 -7.26 10.94 -14.99
CA ILE A 42 -8.19 12.07 -14.87
C ILE A 42 -7.46 13.32 -14.36
N ASP A 43 -6.47 13.14 -13.47
CA ASP A 43 -5.85 14.25 -12.73
C ASP A 43 -4.31 14.08 -12.63
N ASP A 44 -3.63 13.87 -13.76
CA ASP A 44 -2.15 13.81 -13.85
C ASP A 44 -1.44 12.93 -12.79
N GLY A 45 -2.05 11.78 -12.49
CA GLY A 45 -1.58 10.82 -11.50
C GLY A 45 -2.09 11.02 -10.09
N TRP A 46 -2.75 12.14 -9.79
CA TRP A 46 -3.33 12.42 -8.48
C TRP A 46 -4.63 11.65 -8.27
N VAL A 47 -4.74 11.02 -7.11
CA VAL A 47 -5.93 10.31 -6.68
C VAL A 47 -6.42 10.93 -5.37
N PRO A 48 -7.64 11.49 -5.33
CA PRO A 48 -8.19 12.08 -4.11
C PRO A 48 -8.44 11.03 -3.04
N LEU A 49 -8.28 11.40 -1.77
CA LEU A 49 -8.54 10.53 -0.62
C LEU A 49 -10.00 10.06 -0.55
N GLU A 50 -10.93 10.83 -1.08
CA GLU A 50 -12.35 10.44 -1.22
C GLU A 50 -12.53 9.16 -2.02
N ILE A 51 -11.63 8.91 -2.97
CA ILE A 51 -11.63 7.69 -3.76
C ILE A 51 -10.97 6.56 -2.98
N MET A 52 -9.92 6.86 -2.20
CA MET A 52 -9.25 5.89 -1.33
C MET A 52 -10.18 5.29 -0.28
N ILE A 53 -11.06 6.08 0.33
CA ILE A 53 -12.03 5.58 1.31
C ILE A 53 -13.12 4.68 0.68
N LYS A 54 -13.30 4.69 -0.64
CA LYS A 54 -14.23 3.76 -1.33
C LYS A 54 -13.67 2.33 -1.41
N PHE A 55 -12.37 2.14 -1.19
CA PHE A 55 -11.78 0.81 -1.22
C PHE A 55 -12.15 0.02 0.04
N ASN A 56 -12.82 -1.12 -0.16
CA ASN A 56 -13.34 -1.98 0.90
C ASN A 56 -12.35 -2.41 1.98
N ARG A 57 -11.03 -2.46 1.70
CA ARG A 57 -10.04 -2.82 2.73
C ARG A 57 -9.60 -1.60 3.54
N LEU A 58 -9.51 -0.43 2.91
CA LEU A 58 -9.15 0.79 3.62
C LEU A 58 -10.33 1.29 4.47
N SER A 59 -11.55 1.25 3.90
CA SER A 59 -12.79 1.68 4.55
C SER A 59 -13.16 0.87 5.80
N LYS A 60 -12.57 -0.32 5.96
CA LYS A 60 -12.71 -1.18 7.15
C LYS A 60 -11.75 -0.80 8.27
N LEU A 61 -10.63 -0.17 7.94
CA LEU A 61 -9.64 0.31 8.91
C LEU A 61 -10.02 1.71 9.39
N THR A 62 -10.25 2.62 8.45
CA THR A 62 -10.60 4.01 8.76
C THR A 62 -11.45 4.63 7.65
N LYS A 63 -12.28 5.60 8.03
CA LYS A 63 -13.04 6.46 7.11
C LYS A 63 -12.70 7.94 7.33
N ASP A 64 -11.91 8.25 8.34
CA ASP A 64 -11.60 9.61 8.74
C ASP A 64 -10.40 10.12 7.96
N PHE A 65 -10.59 11.20 7.22
CA PHE A 65 -9.54 11.80 6.41
C PHE A 65 -8.37 12.31 7.26
N ASP A 66 -8.64 12.81 8.46
CA ASP A 66 -7.60 13.35 9.34
C ASP A 66 -6.65 12.26 9.83
N VAL A 67 -7.16 11.06 10.11
CA VAL A 67 -6.35 9.89 10.46
C VAL A 67 -5.48 9.48 9.28
N ILE A 68 -6.06 9.36 8.08
CA ILE A 68 -5.27 9.01 6.88
C ILE A 68 -4.18 10.06 6.63
N ARG A 69 -4.47 11.35 6.82
CA ARG A 69 -3.50 12.45 6.65
C ARG A 69 -2.39 12.42 7.69
N SER A 70 -2.70 12.12 8.95
CA SER A 70 -1.67 11.99 9.99
C SER A 70 -0.74 10.82 9.69
N ASP A 71 -1.30 9.71 9.23
CA ASP A 71 -0.58 8.45 9.05
C ASP A 71 0.36 8.52 7.85
N LEU A 72 -0.14 9.13 6.76
CA LEU A 72 0.66 9.45 5.58
C LEU A 72 1.77 10.46 5.87
N LYS A 73 1.60 11.36 6.85
CA LYS A 73 2.64 12.31 7.26
C LYS A 73 3.73 11.64 8.10
N LYS A 74 3.33 10.76 9.02
CA LYS A 74 4.25 10.01 9.89
C LYS A 74 5.06 8.99 9.12
N THR A 75 4.43 8.32 8.15
CA THR A 75 5.07 7.25 7.39
C THR A 75 5.47 7.76 6.00
N LYS A 76 6.76 8.00 5.81
CA LYS A 76 7.30 8.26 4.47
C LYS A 76 7.22 6.99 3.63
N ALA A 77 6.12 6.83 2.88
CA ALA A 77 6.02 5.79 1.88
C ALA A 77 6.97 6.15 0.71
N GLU A 78 8.07 5.40 0.56
CA GLU A 78 9.16 5.67 -0.40
C GLU A 78 8.74 5.68 -1.89
N HIS A 79 7.49 5.35 -2.18
CA HIS A 79 6.96 5.18 -3.54
C HIS A 79 5.75 6.09 -3.82
N MET A 80 5.38 6.97 -2.88
CA MET A 80 4.22 7.85 -3.01
C MET A 80 4.51 9.28 -2.61
N GLU A 81 3.83 10.17 -3.31
CA GLU A 81 3.75 11.59 -3.03
C GLU A 81 2.37 11.93 -2.50
N VAL A 82 2.36 12.74 -1.45
CA VAL A 82 1.15 13.36 -0.91
C VAL A 82 1.15 14.81 -1.37
N SER A 83 0.01 15.29 -1.84
CA SER A 83 -0.16 16.69 -2.25
C SER A 83 0.06 17.62 -1.04
N GLU A 84 0.44 18.88 -1.29
CA GLU A 84 0.63 19.90 -0.25
C GLU A 84 -0.64 20.10 0.58
N ASP A 85 -1.80 20.03 -0.07
CA ASP A 85 -3.13 20.11 0.56
C ASP A 85 -3.52 18.84 1.33
N LYS A 86 -2.74 17.76 1.19
CA LYS A 86 -2.98 16.43 1.80
C LYS A 86 -4.36 15.87 1.49
N THR A 87 -4.94 16.26 0.37
CA THR A 87 -6.24 15.80 -0.12
C THR A 87 -6.10 14.74 -1.21
N LYS A 88 -4.94 14.70 -1.88
CA LYS A 88 -4.64 13.80 -2.99
C LYS A 88 -3.31 13.08 -2.75
N ILE A 89 -3.22 11.87 -3.27
CA ILE A 89 -2.02 11.03 -3.26
C ILE A 89 -1.70 10.56 -4.67
N ARG A 90 -0.43 10.44 -4.98
CA ARG A 90 0.07 10.02 -6.29
C ARG A 90 1.23 9.06 -6.11
N ARG A 91 1.41 8.15 -7.06
CA ARG A 91 2.64 7.36 -7.15
C ARG A 91 3.76 8.22 -7.69
N SER A 92 4.91 8.25 -7.02
CA SER A 92 6.03 9.08 -7.45
C SER A 92 6.45 8.74 -8.90
N PRO A 93 6.51 9.73 -9.81
CA PRO A 93 6.92 9.51 -11.20
C PRO A 93 8.37 9.01 -11.30
N SER A 94 9.18 9.27 -10.26
CA SER A 94 10.56 8.80 -10.13
C SER A 94 10.71 7.28 -9.98
N LYS A 95 9.62 6.56 -9.64
CA LYS A 95 9.60 5.10 -9.56
C LYS A 95 8.56 4.53 -10.53
N PRO A 96 8.89 4.49 -11.85
CA PRO A 96 8.00 3.90 -12.84
C PRO A 96 7.72 2.44 -12.48
N LEU A 97 6.59 1.95 -12.97
CA LEU A 97 6.29 0.52 -12.86
C LEU A 97 7.40 -0.30 -13.53
N PRO A 98 7.81 -1.43 -12.93
CA PRO A 98 8.67 -2.36 -13.64
C PRO A 98 7.98 -2.77 -14.95
N GLU A 99 8.74 -2.74 -16.04
CA GLU A 99 8.25 -3.19 -17.32
C GLU A 99 7.92 -4.69 -17.23
N VAL A 100 6.74 -5.08 -17.76
CA VAL A 100 6.26 -6.46 -17.68
C VAL A 100 6.92 -7.29 -18.77
N THR A 101 8.25 -7.42 -18.70
CA THR A 101 9.04 -8.27 -19.58
C THR A 101 8.87 -9.75 -19.21
N ASP A 102 9.29 -10.66 -20.08
CA ASP A 102 9.19 -12.09 -19.80
C ASP A 102 10.15 -12.52 -18.68
N GLU A 103 11.27 -11.81 -18.48
CA GLU A 103 12.18 -11.98 -17.35
C GLU A 103 11.47 -11.65 -16.03
N TYR A 104 10.76 -10.51 -15.95
CA TYR A 104 10.00 -10.13 -14.77
C TYR A 104 8.94 -11.18 -14.42
N LYS A 105 8.21 -11.69 -15.43
CA LYS A 105 7.23 -12.77 -15.23
C LYS A 105 7.88 -14.03 -14.69
N ASN A 106 9.08 -14.37 -15.16
CA ASN A 106 9.82 -15.54 -14.69
C ASN A 106 10.32 -15.37 -13.26
N GLU A 107 10.84 -14.19 -12.88
CA GLU A 107 11.20 -13.91 -11.49
C GLU A 107 10.00 -13.99 -10.53
N VAL A 108 8.86 -13.43 -10.91
CA VAL A 108 7.63 -13.51 -10.12
C VAL A 108 7.17 -14.97 -9.98
N LYS A 109 7.23 -15.75 -11.06
CA LYS A 109 6.92 -17.19 -11.02
C LYS A 109 7.87 -17.95 -10.10
N ASN A 110 9.17 -17.65 -10.13
CA ASN A 110 10.18 -18.31 -9.30
C ASN A 110 9.98 -18.05 -7.80
N ARG A 111 9.37 -16.90 -7.43
CA ARG A 111 9.02 -16.56 -6.04
C ARG A 111 7.58 -16.95 -5.67
N SER A 112 6.81 -17.49 -6.61
CA SER A 112 5.42 -17.89 -6.40
C SER A 112 5.34 -19.34 -5.93
N ILE A 113 4.53 -19.60 -4.90
CA ILE A 113 4.29 -20.95 -4.38
C ILE A 113 2.82 -21.28 -4.56
N TYR A 114 2.53 -22.48 -5.06
CA TYR A 114 1.18 -23.03 -5.11
C TYR A 114 0.85 -23.73 -3.79
N VAL A 115 -0.27 -23.36 -3.17
CA VAL A 115 -0.78 -23.99 -1.96
C VAL A 115 -2.17 -24.55 -2.26
N LYS A 116 -2.37 -25.83 -1.95
CA LYS A 116 -3.65 -26.55 -2.07
C LYS A 116 -4.11 -26.97 -0.66
N ASP A 117 -5.40 -27.25 -0.52
CA ASP A 117 -6.01 -27.75 0.73
C ASP A 117 -6.08 -26.72 1.86
N ILE A 118 -6.42 -25.47 1.48
CA ILE A 118 -6.82 -24.43 2.43
C ILE A 118 -8.31 -24.60 2.70
N ASP A 119 -8.69 -24.80 3.97
CA ASP A 119 -10.10 -24.89 4.38
C ASP A 119 -10.90 -23.68 3.87
N LEU A 120 -11.98 -23.95 3.14
CA LEU A 120 -12.84 -22.91 2.54
C LEU A 120 -13.47 -21.97 3.57
N ASN A 121 -13.52 -22.38 4.84
CA ASN A 121 -14.06 -21.58 5.95
C ASN A 121 -13.01 -20.68 6.62
N ILE A 122 -11.76 -20.71 6.14
CA ILE A 122 -10.77 -19.70 6.49
C ILE A 122 -11.17 -18.40 5.78
N ARG A 123 -12.06 -17.63 6.43
CA ARG A 123 -12.22 -16.20 6.11
C ARG A 123 -10.82 -15.61 6.25
N ARG A 124 -10.34 -14.86 5.25
CA ARG A 124 -9.08 -14.09 5.35
C ARG A 124 -9.13 -13.21 6.61
N LYS A 125 -8.72 -13.76 7.75
CA LYS A 125 -8.49 -13.09 9.02
C LYS A 125 -6.98 -13.10 9.14
N GLY A 126 -6.37 -12.04 8.63
CA GLY A 126 -4.94 -11.94 8.50
C GLY A 126 -4.60 -10.94 7.42
N SER A 127 -4.01 -9.83 7.84
CA SER A 127 -3.22 -8.92 7.04
C SER A 127 -2.22 -9.73 6.21
N PHE A 128 -2.60 -10.16 4.99
CA PHE A 128 -1.62 -10.65 4.00
C PHE A 128 -0.55 -9.60 3.67
N SER A 129 -0.68 -8.38 4.22
CA SER A 129 0.26 -7.30 4.06
C SER A 129 1.53 -7.44 4.92
N GLU A 130 1.56 -8.19 6.03
CA GLU A 130 2.75 -8.22 6.91
C GLU A 130 3.89 -9.14 6.47
N ALA A 131 3.65 -10.17 5.65
CA ALA A 131 4.71 -11.15 5.32
C ALA A 131 5.16 -11.13 3.85
N TRP A 132 4.42 -10.52 2.92
CA TRP A 132 4.70 -10.64 1.49
C TRP A 132 5.24 -9.36 0.82
N LEU A 133 5.06 -8.18 1.43
CA LEU A 133 5.42 -6.90 0.81
C LEU A 133 6.77 -6.30 1.24
N CYS A 134 7.45 -6.83 2.27
CA CYS A 134 8.70 -6.23 2.78
C CYS A 134 9.96 -7.11 2.71
N ASN A 135 9.88 -8.41 2.39
CA ASN A 135 11.07 -9.30 2.50
C ASN A 135 11.61 -9.87 1.17
N ALA A 136 11.19 -9.35 0.02
CA ALA A 136 11.77 -9.73 -1.27
C ALA A 136 13.02 -8.88 -1.61
N GLY A 137 14.01 -8.85 -0.71
CA GLY A 137 15.19 -8.01 -0.91
C GLY A 137 16.43 -8.32 -0.06
N ASN A 138 16.47 -9.40 0.74
CA ASN A 138 17.70 -9.78 1.42
C ASN A 138 18.07 -11.24 1.14
N THR A 139 18.69 -11.46 -0.01
CA THR A 139 19.62 -12.57 -0.20
C THR A 139 21.00 -11.96 -0.41
N ASN A 140 21.72 -11.76 0.69
CA ASN A 140 23.18 -11.65 0.64
C ASN A 140 23.73 -12.85 -0.11
N LYS A 141 24.50 -12.58 -1.16
CA LYS A 141 25.58 -13.43 -1.62
C LYS A 141 26.82 -12.57 -1.80
#